data_AF-A7E8A8-F1
#
_entry.id   AF-A7E8A8-F1
#
_cell.length_a   1.000
_cell.length_b   1.000
_cell.length_c   1.000
_cell.angle_alpha   90.00
_cell.angle_beta   90.00
_cell.angle_gamma   90.00
#
_symmetry.space_group_name_H-M   'P 1'
#
loop_
_entity.id
_entity.type
_entity.pdbx_description
1 polymer ?
#
loop_
_entity_poly.entity_id
_entity_poly.type
_entity_poly.pdbx_seq_one_letter_code
_entity_poly.pdbx_strand_id
1 'polypeptide(L)'
;MASILTPGTLFVMPSTKIVRTNANVSSLDMYSSGQTSKFAYSVPVNFTEDVQNEMFLGPRTIITRLSTATATQGQILPINAPLFNASYEVQFYGPIVQCKEADAATARIIQNLRNQFTAGFTAPITEVSNYYYAFVPNLSNYRNSSLPNNGVTVIPQMRLEQPQNASNQLWMGYTRYVESNSFQTEDHYTVCSLYNASYNLNITLQEGTQTITNKSLHVLNSVPYPDIKSPVSNNLMVQHAYSAYMWSLTDLIVGSMGIFKAAPSYPGLPSTYFSEITTQIAHTSLLGSSDLDAFFERKSNDPMGSNDTTVGEQRTQDINLAGNATLETLVEGLSWNVTCSFMNSNLLSPYRNTSILSTTSINIYAYHSSTLLLSYGLAILAALIANALGAYAYHINGRSHNKSFSAILAATRDTEFGNLLPGSVRGKIPLPHWVLRTQLRFVDVDGGGVDEQGMAHGKNRGGREFRIVGRRR
;
A
#
# COMPACT_ATOMS: atom_id res chain seq x y z
N MET A 1 12.63 -2.64 -52.20
CA MET A 1 12.26 -2.34 -50.80
C MET A 1 12.67 -3.55 -49.97
N ALA A 2 13.85 -3.51 -49.35
CA ALA A 2 14.27 -4.55 -48.42
C ALA A 2 13.77 -4.14 -47.03
N SER A 3 12.95 -4.97 -46.40
CA SER A 3 12.59 -4.77 -45.00
C SER A 3 13.88 -4.90 -44.17
N ILE A 4 14.22 -3.84 -43.44
CA ILE A 4 15.17 -3.93 -42.33
C ILE A 4 14.46 -4.75 -41.26
N LEU A 5 14.61 -6.07 -41.33
CA LEU A 5 14.33 -6.94 -40.20
C LEU A 5 15.38 -6.61 -39.15
N THR A 6 15.02 -5.81 -38.14
CA THR A 6 15.87 -5.66 -36.96
C THR A 6 16.01 -7.05 -36.33
N PRO A 7 17.23 -7.59 -36.19
CA PRO A 7 17.41 -8.85 -35.47
C PRO A 7 16.91 -8.63 -34.04
N GLY A 8 16.25 -9.65 -33.46
CA GLY A 8 15.70 -9.64 -32.09
C GLY A 8 16.81 -9.47 -31.04
N THR A 9 17.30 -8.25 -30.89
CA THR A 9 18.50 -7.88 -30.15
C THR A 9 18.24 -6.79 -29.10
N LEU A 10 17.08 -6.14 -29.21
CA LEU A 10 16.54 -5.22 -28.22
C LEU A 10 15.53 -6.00 -27.37
N PHE A 11 15.84 -6.14 -26.08
CA PHE A 11 14.91 -6.71 -25.11
C PHE A 11 14.49 -5.63 -24.13
N VAL A 12 13.21 -5.62 -23.78
CA VAL A 12 12.67 -4.77 -22.73
C VAL A 12 12.69 -5.57 -21.44
N MET A 13 13.52 -5.15 -20.49
CA MET A 13 13.57 -5.76 -19.16
C MET A 13 12.90 -4.82 -18.15
N PRO A 14 11.91 -5.32 -17.37
CA PRO A 14 11.39 -4.54 -16.26
C PRO A 14 12.48 -4.35 -15.21
N SER A 15 12.60 -3.15 -14.68
CA SER A 15 13.53 -2.79 -13.61
C SER A 15 12.86 -1.81 -12.66
N THR A 16 13.38 -1.70 -11.45
CA THR A 16 12.87 -0.77 -10.44
C THR A 16 13.87 0.37 -10.25
N LYS A 17 13.37 1.60 -10.31
CA LYS A 17 14.15 2.79 -10.00
C LYS A 17 13.61 3.43 -8.73
N ILE A 18 14.49 3.63 -7.76
CA ILE A 18 14.18 4.34 -6.52
C ILE A 18 14.57 5.80 -6.71
N VAL A 19 13.61 6.70 -6.53
CA VAL A 19 13.82 8.15 -6.66
C VAL A 19 13.33 8.85 -5.39
N ARG A 20 14.15 9.77 -4.86
CA ARG A 20 13.71 10.67 -3.79
C ARG A 20 12.85 11.77 -4.40
N THR A 21 11.63 11.90 -3.93
CA THR A 21 10.68 12.93 -4.36
C THR A 21 9.97 13.51 -3.15
N ASN A 22 9.51 14.75 -3.24
CA ASN A 22 8.74 15.37 -2.17
C ASN A 22 7.25 15.09 -2.40
N ALA A 23 6.55 14.64 -1.38
CA ALA A 23 5.12 14.36 -1.44
C ALA A 23 4.42 14.73 -0.14
N ASN A 24 3.11 14.94 -0.24
CA ASN A 24 2.25 15.23 0.90
C ASN A 24 1.90 13.91 1.60
N VAL A 25 2.44 13.72 2.81
CA VAL A 25 2.14 12.56 3.65
C VAL A 25 1.25 12.98 4.82
N SER A 26 0.35 12.10 5.27
CA SER A 26 -0.42 12.36 6.49
C SER A 26 0.48 12.23 7.72
N SER A 27 0.36 13.20 8.62
CA SER A 27 1.03 13.17 9.93
C SER A 27 0.01 13.53 10.98
N LEU A 28 -0.10 12.72 12.03
CA LEU A 28 -1.00 13.01 13.14
C LEU A 28 -0.63 14.35 13.78
N ASP A 29 -1.61 15.19 14.04
CA ASP A 29 -1.43 16.47 14.72
C ASP A 29 -2.51 16.68 15.79
N MET A 30 -2.14 16.43 17.04
CA MET A 30 -2.98 16.68 18.22
C MET A 30 -2.52 17.92 19.02
N TYR A 31 -1.61 18.72 18.47
CA TYR A 31 -0.92 19.80 19.19
C TYR A 31 -1.22 21.19 18.65
N SER A 32 -1.40 21.30 17.34
CA SER A 32 -1.61 22.60 16.71
C SER A 32 -2.92 23.24 17.14
N SER A 33 -2.90 24.57 17.23
CA SER A 33 -4.09 25.38 17.52
C SER A 33 -5.20 25.09 16.50
N GLY A 34 -6.38 24.70 16.98
CA GLY A 34 -7.54 24.37 16.16
C GLY A 34 -7.65 22.88 15.79
N GLN A 35 -6.56 22.11 15.80
CA GLN A 35 -6.62 20.66 15.54
C GLN A 35 -7.21 19.89 16.73
N THR A 36 -6.89 20.28 17.95
CA THR A 36 -7.41 19.68 19.20
C THR A 36 -8.94 19.55 19.23
N SER A 37 -9.65 20.56 18.70
CA SER A 37 -11.12 20.59 18.60
C SER A 37 -11.74 19.51 17.67
N LYS A 38 -10.91 18.90 16.80
CA LYS A 38 -11.29 17.78 15.92
C LYS A 38 -11.27 16.43 16.64
N PHE A 39 -10.58 16.34 17.78
CA PHE A 39 -10.49 15.13 18.60
C PHE A 39 -11.48 15.17 19.77
N ALA A 40 -11.60 16.34 20.43
CA ALA A 40 -12.45 16.51 21.60
C ALA A 40 -13.65 17.41 21.33
N TYR A 41 -14.74 17.14 22.04
CA TYR A 41 -15.86 18.07 22.20
C TYR A 41 -15.73 18.77 23.55
N SER A 42 -15.75 20.10 23.52
CA SER A 42 -15.58 20.94 24.71
C SER A 42 -16.46 22.17 24.58
N VAL A 43 -16.97 22.67 25.70
CA VAL A 43 -17.87 23.82 25.75
C VAL A 43 -17.31 24.90 26.67
N PRO A 44 -17.46 26.19 26.33
CA PRO A 44 -17.04 27.27 27.19
C PRO A 44 -17.91 27.30 28.46
N VAL A 45 -17.27 27.50 29.61
CA VAL A 45 -17.93 27.66 30.91
C VAL A 45 -17.32 28.86 31.62
N ASN A 46 -18.16 29.73 32.17
CA ASN A 46 -17.70 30.87 32.95
C ASN A 46 -17.70 30.49 34.43
N PHE A 47 -16.53 30.15 34.97
CA PHE A 47 -16.38 29.83 36.39
C PHE A 47 -16.20 31.09 37.24
N THR A 48 -15.59 32.13 36.67
CA THR A 48 -15.41 33.47 37.25
C THR A 48 -15.61 34.52 36.16
N GLU A 49 -15.95 35.76 36.53
CA GLU A 49 -16.33 36.82 35.57
C GLU A 49 -15.21 37.20 34.57
N ASP A 50 -13.94 36.86 34.86
CA ASP A 50 -12.77 37.28 34.06
C ASP A 50 -11.95 36.14 33.42
N VAL A 51 -12.28 34.87 33.66
CA VAL A 51 -11.52 33.72 33.14
C VAL A 51 -12.40 32.86 32.25
N GLN A 52 -12.01 32.71 30.99
CA GLN A 52 -12.59 31.71 30.10
C GLN A 52 -12.06 30.33 30.49
N ASN A 53 -12.98 29.43 30.83
CA ASN A 53 -12.71 28.02 31.05
C ASN A 53 -13.40 27.19 29.97
N GLU A 54 -12.89 25.99 29.71
CA GLU A 54 -13.56 25.02 28.86
C GLU A 54 -13.80 23.72 29.63
N MET A 55 -15.02 23.21 29.51
CA MET A 55 -15.41 21.92 30.05
C MET A 55 -15.31 20.86 28.96
N PHE A 56 -14.53 19.82 29.23
CA PHE A 56 -14.44 18.64 28.39
C PHE A 56 -15.71 17.78 28.52
N LEU A 57 -16.33 17.43 27.39
CA LEU A 57 -17.58 16.64 27.36
C LEU A 57 -17.42 15.24 26.76
N GLY A 58 -16.33 15.01 26.02
CA GLY A 58 -16.08 13.69 25.44
C GLY A 58 -15.35 13.74 24.09
N PRO A 59 -15.21 12.57 23.45
CA PRO A 59 -14.56 12.43 22.16
C PRO A 59 -15.43 12.91 20.99
N ARG A 60 -14.80 13.25 19.86
CA ARG A 60 -15.52 13.39 18.58
C ARG A 60 -15.81 12.02 17.98
N THR A 61 -16.93 11.88 17.29
CA THR A 61 -17.37 10.63 16.67
C THR A 61 -16.37 10.04 15.66
N ILE A 62 -15.50 10.86 15.06
CA ILE A 62 -14.46 10.38 14.15
C ILE A 62 -13.39 9.54 14.86
N ILE A 63 -12.98 9.95 16.07
CA ILE A 63 -11.97 9.20 16.81
C ILE A 63 -12.57 7.94 17.43
N THR A 64 -13.82 7.97 17.90
CA THR A 64 -14.50 6.77 18.40
C THR A 64 -14.64 5.73 17.29
N ARG A 65 -15.09 6.13 16.09
CA ARG A 65 -15.21 5.24 14.94
C ARG A 65 -13.87 4.61 14.53
N LEU A 66 -12.80 5.40 14.45
CA LEU A 66 -11.47 4.89 14.08
C LEU A 66 -10.89 3.99 15.18
N SER A 67 -11.07 4.33 16.46
CA SER A 67 -10.69 3.50 17.60
C SER A 67 -11.40 2.15 17.56
N THR A 68 -12.73 2.12 17.38
CA THR A 68 -13.51 0.88 17.27
C THR A 68 -13.06 0.04 16.07
N ALA A 69 -12.91 0.63 14.88
CA ALA A 69 -12.49 -0.10 13.69
C ALA A 69 -11.08 -0.73 13.85
N THR A 70 -10.17 0.01 14.49
CA THR A 70 -8.83 -0.49 14.83
C THR A 70 -8.90 -1.62 15.85
N ALA A 71 -9.71 -1.47 16.90
CA ALA A 71 -9.84 -2.46 17.97
C ALA A 71 -10.47 -3.77 17.48
N THR A 72 -11.46 -3.70 16.60
CA THR A 72 -12.07 -4.90 15.99
C THR A 72 -11.11 -5.62 15.06
N GLN A 73 -10.28 -4.90 14.30
CA GLN A 73 -9.30 -5.53 13.39
C GLN A 73 -8.01 -5.99 14.10
N GLY A 74 -7.67 -5.39 15.24
CA GLY A 74 -6.38 -5.60 15.91
C GLY A 74 -5.17 -5.07 15.12
N GLN A 75 -5.41 -4.30 14.05
CA GLN A 75 -4.39 -3.82 13.11
C GLN A 75 -4.59 -2.34 12.79
N ILE A 76 -3.52 -1.68 12.34
CA ILE A 76 -3.55 -0.27 11.94
C ILE A 76 -4.37 -0.12 10.66
N LEU A 77 -5.28 0.86 10.66
CA LEU A 77 -6.10 1.15 9.49
C LEU A 77 -5.22 1.63 8.31
N PRO A 78 -5.61 1.32 7.05
CA PRO A 78 -4.87 1.74 5.87
C PRO A 78 -4.70 3.27 5.83
N ILE A 79 -3.47 3.75 5.74
CA ILE A 79 -3.15 5.17 5.64
C ILE A 79 -3.19 5.58 4.17
N ASN A 80 -3.67 6.79 3.89
CA ASN A 80 -3.72 7.31 2.53
C ASN A 80 -2.30 7.42 1.95
N ALA A 81 -2.01 6.55 0.98
CA ALA A 81 -0.72 6.48 0.32
C ALA A 81 -0.47 7.74 -0.55
N PRO A 82 0.69 8.40 -0.45
CA PRO A 82 1.03 9.51 -1.33
C PRO A 82 1.29 9.05 -2.77
N LEU A 83 1.83 7.85 -2.94
CA LEU A 83 2.14 7.18 -4.21
C LEU A 83 1.93 5.68 -4.04
N PHE A 84 1.74 4.96 -5.15
CA PHE A 84 1.47 3.51 -5.16
C PHE A 84 2.58 2.68 -4.48
N ASN A 85 3.84 3.01 -4.76
CA ASN A 85 5.01 2.36 -4.17
C ASN A 85 5.90 3.44 -3.55
N ALA A 86 5.80 3.60 -2.23
CA ALA A 86 6.54 4.62 -1.51
C ALA A 86 6.95 4.16 -0.11
N SER A 87 8.15 4.58 0.30
CA SER A 87 8.64 4.43 1.67
C SER A 87 9.02 5.79 2.24
N TYR A 88 8.57 6.09 3.45
CA TYR A 88 8.85 7.37 4.10
C TYR A 88 8.84 7.28 5.63
N GLU A 89 9.55 8.22 6.25
CA GLU A 89 9.60 8.36 7.70
C GLU A 89 8.68 9.49 8.16
N VAL A 90 7.93 9.25 9.23
CA VAL A 90 7.06 10.25 9.87
C VAL A 90 7.40 10.32 11.35
N GLN A 91 7.55 11.56 11.83
CA GLN A 91 7.72 11.86 13.24
C GLN A 91 6.60 12.77 13.73
N PHE A 92 5.94 12.37 14.80
CA PHE A 92 4.89 13.15 15.45
C PHE A 92 4.81 12.85 16.95
N TYR A 93 4.11 13.70 17.69
CA TYR A 93 3.78 13.45 19.09
C TYR A 93 2.34 12.95 19.17
N GLY A 94 2.09 11.96 20.02
CA GLY A 94 0.78 11.32 20.15
C GLY A 94 0.55 10.71 21.52
N PRO A 95 -0.70 10.34 21.84
CA PRO A 95 -1.04 9.63 23.06
C PRO A 95 -0.62 8.16 22.97
N ILE A 96 -0.18 7.61 24.10
CA ILE A 96 0.02 6.18 24.29
C ILE A 96 -0.49 5.78 25.67
N VAL A 97 -0.99 4.56 25.79
CA VAL A 97 -1.34 3.98 27.09
C VAL A 97 -0.23 3.03 27.51
N GLN A 98 0.17 3.14 28.77
CA GLN A 98 1.05 2.16 29.41
C GLN A 98 0.33 1.50 30.58
N CYS A 99 0.45 0.18 30.67
CA CYS A 99 -0.16 -0.66 31.67
C CYS A 99 0.92 -1.19 32.62
N LYS A 100 0.62 -1.19 33.92
CA LYS A 100 1.48 -1.73 34.96
C LYS A 100 0.64 -2.45 35.99
N GLU A 101 1.23 -3.45 36.62
CA GLU A 101 0.65 -4.10 37.79
C GLU A 101 0.35 -3.07 38.89
N ALA A 102 -0.84 -3.17 39.48
CA ALA A 102 -1.30 -2.26 40.50
C ALA A 102 -0.50 -2.42 41.79
N ASP A 103 -0.22 -1.32 42.49
CA ASP A 103 0.34 -1.39 43.83
C ASP A 103 -0.68 -2.00 44.82
N ALA A 104 -0.18 -2.56 45.93
CA ALA A 104 -1.02 -3.29 46.88
C ALA A 104 -2.22 -2.48 47.41
N ALA A 105 -2.11 -1.15 47.53
CA ALA A 105 -3.22 -0.30 47.96
C ALA A 105 -4.28 -0.17 46.87
N THR A 106 -3.86 0.09 45.62
CA THR A 106 -4.78 0.19 44.47
C THR A 106 -5.42 -1.15 44.13
N ALA A 107 -4.67 -2.26 44.19
CA ALA A 107 -5.18 -3.61 43.99
C ALA A 107 -6.33 -3.93 44.96
N ARG A 108 -6.19 -3.57 46.25
CA ARG A 108 -7.26 -3.72 47.25
C ARG A 108 -8.49 -2.88 46.93
N ILE A 109 -8.32 -1.69 46.38
CA ILE A 109 -9.44 -0.84 45.96
C ILE A 109 -10.17 -1.48 44.77
N ILE A 110 -9.43 -1.95 43.76
CA ILE A 110 -10.02 -2.63 42.58
C ILE A 110 -10.80 -3.87 43.03
N GLN A 111 -10.20 -4.69 43.90
CA GLN A 111 -10.85 -5.87 44.46
C GLN A 111 -12.14 -5.53 45.22
N ASN A 112 -12.11 -4.53 46.10
CA ASN A 112 -13.31 -4.11 46.84
C ASN A 112 -14.42 -3.63 45.92
N LEU A 113 -14.09 -2.85 44.88
CA LEU A 113 -15.05 -2.33 43.91
C LEU A 113 -15.64 -3.45 43.04
N ARG A 114 -14.83 -4.44 42.64
CA ARG A 114 -15.29 -5.67 41.96
C ARG A 114 -16.28 -6.44 42.84
N ASN A 115 -15.93 -6.66 44.11
CA ASN A 115 -16.81 -7.35 45.06
C ASN A 115 -18.12 -6.60 45.31
N GLN A 116 -18.07 -5.26 45.37
CA GLN A 116 -19.27 -4.42 45.49
C GLN A 116 -20.16 -4.50 44.25
N PHE A 117 -19.56 -4.54 43.06
CA PHE A 117 -20.28 -4.73 41.80
C PHE A 117 -21.00 -6.08 41.78
N THR A 118 -20.31 -7.16 42.11
CA THR A 118 -20.90 -8.51 42.20
C THR A 118 -21.99 -8.61 43.26
N ALA A 119 -21.81 -7.98 44.42
CA ALA A 119 -22.82 -7.93 45.47
C ALA A 119 -24.08 -7.12 45.07
N GLY A 120 -24.00 -6.30 44.03
CA GLY A 120 -25.15 -5.56 43.48
C GLY A 120 -26.17 -6.46 42.78
N PHE A 121 -25.78 -7.66 42.34
CA PHE A 121 -26.67 -8.63 41.71
C PHE A 121 -27.37 -9.48 42.77
N THR A 122 -28.57 -9.07 43.15
CA THR A 122 -29.43 -9.81 44.09
C THR A 122 -30.56 -10.55 43.35
N ALA A 123 -31.11 -11.59 43.98
CA ALA A 123 -32.16 -12.46 43.43
C ALA A 123 -33.25 -11.69 42.65
N PRO A 124 -33.71 -12.20 41.49
CA PRO A 124 -33.62 -13.61 41.05
C PRO A 124 -32.35 -13.99 40.29
N ILE A 125 -31.48 -13.04 39.93
CA ILE A 125 -30.21 -13.28 39.23
C ILE A 125 -29.06 -12.84 40.15
N THR A 126 -28.11 -13.73 40.39
CA THR A 126 -26.94 -13.47 41.23
C THR A 126 -25.67 -13.76 40.46
N GLU A 127 -24.68 -12.88 40.50
CA GLU A 127 -23.34 -13.13 39.94
C GLU A 127 -22.56 -14.04 40.92
N VAL A 128 -22.07 -15.17 40.43
CA VAL A 128 -21.38 -16.20 41.23
C VAL A 128 -19.87 -16.05 41.12
N SER A 129 -19.37 -15.79 39.92
CA SER A 129 -17.96 -15.62 39.63
C SER A 129 -17.80 -14.46 38.66
N ASN A 130 -17.12 -13.40 39.07
CA ASN A 130 -16.65 -12.38 38.15
C ASN A 130 -15.24 -12.79 37.70
N TYR A 131 -14.92 -12.77 36.40
CA TYR A 131 -13.60 -13.15 35.87
C TYR A 131 -12.82 -11.96 35.31
N TYR A 132 -13.54 -10.91 34.92
CA TYR A 132 -12.98 -9.68 34.40
C TYR A 132 -13.86 -8.52 34.87
N TYR A 133 -13.23 -7.46 35.36
CA TYR A 133 -13.88 -6.21 35.72
C TYR A 133 -12.95 -5.05 35.43
N ALA A 134 -13.39 -4.14 34.56
CA ALA A 134 -12.66 -2.93 34.23
C ALA A 134 -13.54 -1.70 34.29
N PHE A 135 -12.96 -0.61 34.80
CA PHE A 135 -13.65 0.65 34.96
C PHE A 135 -12.68 1.82 34.86
N VAL A 136 -13.22 3.00 34.54
CA VAL A 136 -12.49 4.26 34.67
C VAL A 136 -12.71 4.79 36.08
N PRO A 137 -11.64 5.00 36.89
CA PRO A 137 -11.79 5.54 38.23
C PRO A 137 -11.97 7.05 38.17
N ASN A 138 -12.83 7.57 39.03
CA ASN A 138 -12.86 8.98 39.38
C ASN A 138 -11.91 9.22 40.54
N LEU A 139 -10.86 10.01 40.31
CA LEU A 139 -9.79 10.26 41.27
C LEU A 139 -9.90 11.62 41.97
N SER A 140 -11.02 12.34 41.80
CA SER A 140 -11.19 13.70 42.35
C SER A 140 -11.05 13.76 43.87
N ASN A 141 -11.48 12.72 44.59
CA ASN A 141 -11.39 12.61 46.05
C ASN A 141 -10.39 11.54 46.51
N TYR A 142 -9.51 11.08 45.61
CA TYR A 142 -8.56 10.01 45.93
C TYR A 142 -7.66 10.40 47.10
N ARG A 143 -7.40 9.45 48.00
CA ARG A 143 -6.68 9.60 49.30
C ARG A 143 -7.50 10.21 50.43
N ASN A 144 -8.80 10.44 50.23
CA ASN A 144 -9.67 10.78 51.34
C ASN A 144 -10.04 9.49 52.10
N SER A 145 -9.28 9.19 53.16
CA SER A 145 -9.45 8.00 54.00
C SER A 145 -10.78 7.95 54.76
N SER A 146 -11.51 9.07 54.82
CA SER A 146 -12.84 9.13 55.45
C SER A 146 -13.95 8.58 54.55
N LEU A 147 -13.68 8.42 53.25
CA LEU A 147 -14.64 7.89 52.28
C LEU A 147 -14.34 6.42 51.95
N PRO A 148 -15.37 5.61 51.63
CA PRO A 148 -15.18 4.26 51.12
C PRO A 148 -14.20 4.24 49.95
N ASN A 149 -13.36 3.20 49.87
CA ASN A 149 -12.38 3.02 48.80
C ASN A 149 -11.47 4.26 48.59
N ASN A 150 -11.13 4.96 49.67
CA ASN A 150 -10.32 6.20 49.67
C ASN A 150 -10.89 7.30 48.76
N GLY A 151 -12.21 7.34 48.57
CA GLY A 151 -12.89 8.34 47.74
C GLY A 151 -12.93 8.03 46.25
N VAL A 152 -12.49 6.84 45.81
CA VAL A 152 -12.57 6.41 44.41
C VAL A 152 -13.99 5.95 44.08
N THR A 153 -14.56 6.55 43.03
CA THR A 153 -15.82 6.08 42.43
C THR A 153 -15.58 5.49 41.05
N VAL A 154 -16.49 4.64 40.58
CA VAL A 154 -16.32 3.89 39.32
C VAL A 154 -17.21 4.42 38.21
N ILE A 155 -16.70 4.35 36.99
CA ILE A 155 -17.47 4.43 35.75
C ILE A 155 -17.30 3.07 35.07
N PRO A 156 -18.24 2.12 35.27
CA PRO A 156 -18.08 0.73 34.85
C PRO A 156 -18.61 0.43 33.44
N GLN A 157 -19.11 1.44 32.74
CA GLN A 157 -19.79 1.29 31.46
C GLN A 157 -19.35 2.36 30.47
N MET A 158 -19.69 2.16 29.19
CA MET A 158 -19.51 3.18 28.16
C MET A 158 -20.13 4.51 28.63
N ARG A 159 -19.44 5.62 28.38
CA ARG A 159 -19.91 6.91 28.86
C ARG A 159 -20.68 7.64 27.78
N LEU A 160 -21.69 8.39 28.22
CA LEU A 160 -22.39 9.35 27.39
C LEU A 160 -21.59 10.65 27.35
N GLU A 161 -21.64 11.38 26.22
CA GLU A 161 -20.99 12.69 26.06
C GLU A 161 -21.66 13.77 26.92
N GLN A 162 -21.36 13.76 28.22
CA GLN A 162 -21.90 14.67 29.23
C GLN A 162 -20.83 14.98 30.28
N PRO A 163 -21.01 16.05 31.08
CA PRO A 163 -20.06 16.36 32.15
C PRO A 163 -19.96 15.20 33.14
N GLN A 164 -18.77 14.60 33.25
CA GLN A 164 -18.52 13.49 34.18
C GLN A 164 -17.15 13.64 34.85
N ASN A 165 -17.08 13.32 36.14
CA ASN A 165 -15.82 13.26 36.86
C ASN A 165 -15.16 11.91 36.56
N ALA A 166 -14.07 11.93 35.78
CA ALA A 166 -13.33 10.75 35.37
C ALA A 166 -11.82 10.95 35.56
N SER A 167 -11.02 10.00 35.07
CA SER A 167 -9.58 10.13 34.98
C SER A 167 -9.07 9.62 33.63
N ASN A 168 -7.81 9.91 33.31
CA ASN A 168 -7.09 9.33 32.18
C ASN A 168 -6.43 7.99 32.57
N GLN A 169 -7.14 7.18 33.36
CA GLN A 169 -6.70 5.85 33.78
C GLN A 169 -7.79 4.81 33.53
N LEU A 170 -7.36 3.58 33.38
CA LEU A 170 -8.19 2.39 33.29
C LEU A 170 -7.69 1.40 34.32
N TRP A 171 -8.57 0.97 35.22
CA TRP A 171 -8.25 -0.01 36.24
C TRP A 171 -8.96 -1.31 35.90
N MET A 172 -8.20 -2.40 35.91
CA MET A 172 -8.67 -3.73 35.52
C MET A 172 -8.33 -4.73 36.61
N GLY A 173 -9.28 -5.61 36.91
CA GLY A 173 -9.07 -6.82 37.69
C GLY A 173 -9.53 -8.02 36.87
N TYR A 174 -8.68 -9.04 36.77
CA TYR A 174 -8.97 -10.22 35.98
C TYR A 174 -8.31 -11.47 36.57
N THR A 175 -8.88 -12.62 36.26
CA THR A 175 -8.46 -13.90 36.83
C THR A 175 -7.69 -14.71 35.79
N ARG A 176 -6.45 -15.10 36.10
CA ARG A 176 -5.54 -15.88 35.25
C ARG A 176 -5.29 -17.26 35.85
N TYR A 177 -4.98 -18.26 35.02
CA TYR A 177 -4.47 -19.55 35.51
C TYR A 177 -3.00 -19.44 35.97
N VAL A 178 -2.70 -19.98 37.16
CA VAL A 178 -1.34 -20.02 37.74
C VAL A 178 -0.45 -21.00 36.98
N GLU A 179 -0.98 -22.19 36.69
CA GLU A 179 -0.38 -23.18 35.79
C GLU A 179 -1.48 -23.80 34.93
N SER A 180 -1.25 -23.96 33.63
CA SER A 180 -2.27 -24.43 32.66
C SER A 180 -2.90 -25.79 32.99
N ASN A 181 -2.24 -26.60 33.84
CA ASN A 181 -2.67 -27.94 34.21
C ASN A 181 -3.23 -28.06 35.65
N SER A 182 -3.07 -27.05 36.52
CA SER A 182 -3.43 -27.16 37.94
C SER A 182 -4.84 -26.63 38.26
N PHE A 183 -5.52 -26.01 37.29
CA PHE A 183 -6.83 -25.34 37.43
C PHE A 183 -6.87 -24.29 38.57
N GLN A 184 -5.70 -23.91 39.08
CA GLN A 184 -5.56 -22.87 40.08
C GLN A 184 -5.61 -21.52 39.36
N THR A 185 -6.42 -20.63 39.91
CA THR A 185 -6.60 -19.28 39.39
C THR A 185 -6.06 -18.26 40.39
N GLU A 186 -5.53 -17.16 39.87
CA GLU A 186 -5.03 -16.03 40.62
C GLU A 186 -5.59 -14.73 40.03
N ASP A 187 -5.95 -13.79 40.90
CA ASP A 187 -6.44 -12.48 40.49
C ASP A 187 -5.25 -11.53 40.26
N HIS A 188 -5.20 -10.96 39.07
CA HIS A 188 -4.29 -9.89 38.71
C HIS A 188 -5.02 -8.55 38.62
N TYR A 189 -4.32 -7.48 39.00
CA TYR A 189 -4.84 -6.12 39.02
C TYR A 189 -3.88 -5.21 38.28
N THR A 190 -4.38 -4.50 37.27
CA THR A 190 -3.57 -3.68 36.37
C THR A 190 -4.13 -2.26 36.31
N VAL A 191 -3.22 -1.29 36.28
CA VAL A 191 -3.51 0.13 36.05
C VAL A 191 -2.88 0.57 34.75
N CYS A 192 -3.71 0.98 33.80
CA CYS A 192 -3.29 1.58 32.55
C CYS A 192 -3.47 3.10 32.62
N SER A 193 -2.42 3.85 32.33
CA SER A 193 -2.42 5.32 32.40
C SER A 193 -2.04 5.94 31.06
N LEU A 194 -2.58 7.12 30.78
CA LEU A 194 -2.28 7.88 29.58
C LEU A 194 -0.95 8.63 29.70
N TYR A 195 -0.12 8.49 28.67
CA TYR A 195 1.14 9.18 28.50
C TYR A 195 1.21 9.88 27.16
N ASN A 196 2.03 10.91 27.11
CA ASN A 196 2.49 11.51 25.88
C ASN A 196 3.71 10.75 25.37
N ALA A 197 3.85 10.58 24.05
CA ALA A 197 5.03 9.95 23.45
C ALA A 197 5.42 10.59 22.12
N SER A 198 6.71 10.51 21.80
CA SER A 198 7.25 10.82 20.47
C SER A 198 7.30 9.53 19.65
N TYR A 199 6.65 9.56 18.49
CA TYR A 199 6.60 8.47 17.53
C TYR A 199 7.56 8.74 16.38
N ASN A 200 8.36 7.74 16.01
CA ASN A 200 9.17 7.74 14.79
C ASN A 200 8.88 6.45 14.01
N LEU A 201 8.14 6.59 12.92
CA LEU A 201 7.62 5.47 12.15
C LEU A 201 8.23 5.45 10.75
N ASN A 202 8.52 4.25 10.26
CA ASN A 202 8.85 4.02 8.86
C ASN A 202 7.68 3.28 8.20
N ILE A 203 7.03 3.95 7.26
CA ILE A 203 5.85 3.47 6.54
C ILE A 203 6.31 3.06 5.15
N THR A 204 6.08 1.81 4.78
CA THR A 204 6.34 1.32 3.43
C THR A 204 5.06 0.79 2.79
N LEU A 205 4.80 1.26 1.58
CA LEU A 205 3.66 0.91 0.75
C LEU A 205 4.22 0.23 -0.49
N GLN A 206 3.93 -1.06 -0.64
CA GLN A 206 4.37 -1.87 -1.78
C GLN A 206 3.17 -2.66 -2.30
N GLU A 207 2.83 -2.45 -3.57
CA GLU A 207 1.80 -3.22 -4.28
C GLU A 207 0.44 -3.22 -3.56
N GLY A 208 0.09 -2.11 -2.91
CA GLY A 208 -1.17 -1.96 -2.16
C GLY A 208 -1.13 -2.50 -0.73
N THR A 209 -0.02 -3.11 -0.30
CA THR A 209 0.18 -3.54 1.10
C THR A 209 0.94 -2.46 1.87
N GLN A 210 0.41 -2.11 3.04
CA GLN A 210 1.05 -1.18 3.98
C GLN A 210 1.76 -1.97 5.07
N THR A 211 3.02 -1.62 5.32
CA THR A 211 3.74 -2.06 6.52
C THR A 211 4.24 -0.86 7.28
N ILE A 212 3.93 -0.82 8.57
CA ILE A 212 4.37 0.23 9.49
C ILE A 212 5.35 -0.41 10.46
N THR A 213 6.58 0.10 10.44
CA THR A 213 7.63 -0.34 11.35
C THR A 213 7.95 0.78 12.32
N ASN A 214 7.95 0.45 13.62
CA ASN A 214 8.36 1.38 14.64
C ASN A 214 9.89 1.50 14.62
N LYS A 215 10.41 2.71 14.38
CA LYS A 215 11.84 3.00 14.42
C LYS A 215 12.26 3.40 15.84
N SER A 216 11.49 4.29 16.47
CA SER A 216 11.64 4.60 17.88
C SER A 216 10.35 5.15 18.49
N LEU A 217 10.10 4.79 19.74
CA LEU A 217 9.00 5.28 20.56
C LEU A 217 9.57 5.73 21.90
N HIS A 218 9.43 7.03 22.20
CA HIS A 218 9.89 7.61 23.46
C HIS A 218 8.69 8.11 24.27
N VAL A 219 8.40 7.42 25.37
CA VAL A 219 7.36 7.84 26.32
C VAL A 219 7.88 9.01 27.15
N LEU A 220 7.07 10.06 27.21
CA LEU A 220 7.36 11.34 27.85
C LEU A 220 6.59 11.42 29.19
N ASN A 221 5.80 12.48 29.37
CA ASN A 221 5.06 12.75 30.60
C ASN A 221 3.67 12.08 30.61
N SER A 222 3.18 11.76 31.80
CA SER A 222 1.78 11.38 32.00
C SER A 222 0.86 12.57 31.74
N VAL A 223 -0.34 12.29 31.21
CA VAL A 223 -1.32 13.32 30.85
C VAL A 223 -2.47 13.28 31.85
N PRO A 224 -2.61 14.30 32.74
CA PRO A 224 -3.70 14.35 33.71
C PRO A 224 -5.04 14.59 33.02
N TYR A 225 -6.12 14.23 33.70
CA TYR A 225 -7.48 14.55 33.26
C TYR A 225 -7.71 16.07 33.31
N PRO A 226 -8.46 16.68 32.37
CA PRO A 226 -8.60 18.12 32.31
C PRO A 226 -9.36 18.66 33.52
N ASP A 227 -8.81 19.70 34.15
CA ASP A 227 -9.48 20.39 35.24
C ASP A 227 -10.27 21.59 34.69
N ILE A 228 -11.58 21.59 34.91
CA ILE A 228 -12.50 22.66 34.53
C ILE A 228 -12.09 24.03 35.11
N LYS A 229 -11.38 24.06 36.24
CA LYS A 229 -10.95 25.32 36.87
C LYS A 229 -9.74 25.95 36.16
N SER A 230 -9.08 25.20 35.26
CA SER A 230 -7.91 25.70 34.54
C SER A 230 -8.32 26.70 33.45
N PRO A 231 -7.58 27.82 33.30
CA PRO A 231 -7.84 28.77 32.22
C PRO A 231 -7.56 28.14 30.86
N VAL A 232 -8.30 28.56 29.83
CA VAL A 232 -8.10 28.08 28.46
C VAL A 232 -6.66 28.38 28.01
N SER A 233 -5.97 27.33 27.57
CA SER A 233 -4.62 27.39 27.01
C SER A 233 -4.46 26.29 25.96
N ASN A 234 -3.45 26.42 25.09
CA ASN A 234 -3.15 25.37 24.12
C ASN A 234 -2.88 24.03 24.80
N ASN A 235 -2.18 24.03 25.93
CA ASN A 235 -1.89 22.80 26.68
C ASN A 235 -3.15 22.13 27.23
N LEU A 236 -4.12 22.91 27.73
CA LEU A 236 -5.41 22.38 28.19
C LEU A 236 -6.19 21.75 27.02
N MET A 237 -6.18 22.39 25.86
CA MET A 237 -6.84 21.84 24.67
C MET A 237 -6.19 20.56 24.15
N VAL A 238 -4.86 20.45 24.24
CA VAL A 238 -4.16 19.19 23.96
C VAL A 238 -4.56 18.12 24.98
N GLN A 239 -4.67 18.47 26.27
CA GLN A 239 -5.17 17.54 27.29
C GLN A 239 -6.59 17.06 26.98
N HIS A 240 -7.49 17.94 26.53
CA HIS A 240 -8.84 17.54 26.11
C HIS A 240 -8.79 16.53 24.95
N ALA A 241 -7.96 16.76 23.94
CA ALA A 241 -7.78 15.84 22.81
C ALA A 241 -7.21 14.48 23.23
N TYR A 242 -6.27 14.47 24.16
CA TYR A 242 -5.67 13.26 24.71
C TYR A 242 -6.65 12.48 25.60
N SER A 243 -7.43 13.18 26.43
CA SER A 243 -8.51 12.60 27.23
C SER A 243 -9.63 12.04 26.37
N ALA A 244 -9.96 12.70 25.26
CA ALA A 244 -10.88 12.19 24.25
C ALA A 244 -10.40 10.85 23.67
N TYR A 245 -9.10 10.73 23.34
CA TYR A 245 -8.50 9.47 22.92
C TYR A 245 -8.57 8.39 24.00
N MET A 246 -8.20 8.71 25.25
CA MET A 246 -8.27 7.73 26.34
C MET A 246 -9.70 7.30 26.59
N TRP A 247 -10.66 8.23 26.45
CA TRP A 247 -12.07 7.93 26.56
C TRP A 247 -12.51 6.93 25.50
N SER A 248 -12.21 7.19 24.22
CA SER A 248 -12.61 6.28 23.13
C SER A 248 -11.98 4.89 23.25
N LEU A 249 -10.76 4.79 23.77
CA LEU A 249 -10.11 3.51 24.03
C LEU A 249 -10.74 2.77 25.21
N THR A 250 -10.91 3.44 26.35
CA THR A 250 -11.45 2.82 27.57
C THR A 250 -12.90 2.38 27.42
N ASP A 251 -13.72 3.10 26.66
CA ASP A 251 -15.11 2.70 26.40
C ASP A 251 -15.23 1.36 25.64
N LEU A 252 -14.15 0.92 24.95
CA LEU A 252 -14.06 -0.40 24.32
C LEU A 252 -13.67 -1.52 25.31
N ILE A 253 -13.23 -1.16 26.52
CA ILE A 253 -12.58 -2.07 27.47
C ILE A 253 -13.39 -2.22 28.77
N VAL A 254 -14.02 -1.13 29.24
CA VAL A 254 -14.81 -1.12 30.48
C VAL A 254 -15.99 -2.09 30.43
N GLY A 255 -16.36 -2.61 31.60
CA GLY A 255 -17.43 -3.58 31.80
C GLY A 255 -16.94 -4.81 32.56
N SER A 256 -17.76 -5.85 32.58
CA SER A 256 -17.49 -7.09 33.28
C SER A 256 -17.68 -8.33 32.41
N MET A 257 -17.02 -9.42 32.79
CA MET A 257 -17.31 -10.77 32.30
C MET A 257 -17.48 -11.67 33.52
N GLY A 258 -18.61 -12.35 33.60
CA GLY A 258 -18.96 -13.13 34.78
C GLY A 258 -19.94 -14.25 34.50
N ILE A 259 -20.11 -15.11 35.50
CA ILE A 259 -21.07 -16.21 35.53
C ILE A 259 -22.18 -15.85 36.49
N PHE A 260 -23.40 -16.01 36.01
CA PHE A 260 -24.63 -15.66 36.70
C PHE A 260 -25.46 -16.91 36.95
N LYS A 261 -26.21 -16.88 38.05
CA LYS A 261 -27.15 -17.90 38.45
C LYS A 261 -28.53 -17.28 38.54
N ALA A 262 -29.48 -17.83 37.78
CA ALA A 262 -30.90 -17.49 37.89
C ALA A 262 -31.63 -18.51 38.78
N ALA A 263 -32.44 -17.99 39.70
CA ALA A 263 -33.41 -18.78 40.44
C ALA A 263 -34.45 -19.38 39.46
N PRO A 264 -34.91 -20.62 39.70
CA PRO A 264 -35.87 -21.28 38.82
C PRO A 264 -37.21 -20.54 38.80
N SER A 265 -37.81 -20.41 37.62
CA SER A 265 -39.13 -19.78 37.44
C SER A 265 -40.28 -20.59 38.07
N TYR A 266 -40.05 -21.87 38.35
CA TYR A 266 -41.02 -22.77 38.99
C TYR A 266 -40.37 -23.54 40.15
N PRO A 267 -41.07 -23.70 41.29
CA PRO A 267 -40.59 -24.52 42.40
C PRO A 267 -40.29 -25.97 41.94
N GLY A 268 -39.08 -26.45 42.23
CA GLY A 268 -38.64 -27.83 41.91
C GLY A 268 -37.73 -27.97 40.69
N LEU A 269 -37.50 -26.91 39.91
CA LEU A 269 -36.48 -26.90 38.85
C LEU A 269 -35.10 -26.49 39.39
N PRO A 270 -33.99 -26.95 38.78
CA PRO A 270 -32.66 -26.50 39.15
C PRO A 270 -32.43 -25.04 38.74
N SER A 271 -31.54 -24.34 39.46
CA SER A 271 -31.07 -23.03 39.02
C SER A 271 -30.34 -23.12 37.69
N THR A 272 -30.48 -22.10 36.84
CA THR A 272 -29.79 -22.01 35.55
C THR A 272 -28.54 -21.15 35.70
N TYR A 273 -27.40 -21.66 35.22
CA TYR A 273 -26.16 -20.90 35.12
C TYR A 273 -25.95 -20.41 33.69
N PHE A 274 -25.52 -19.17 33.55
CA PHE A 274 -25.21 -18.57 32.25
C PHE A 274 -24.04 -17.59 32.39
N SER A 275 -23.30 -17.40 31.31
CA SER A 275 -22.22 -16.42 31.23
C SER A 275 -22.73 -15.12 30.61
N GLU A 276 -22.29 -13.97 31.12
CA GLU A 276 -22.60 -12.66 30.55
C GLU A 276 -21.31 -11.87 30.31
N ILE A 277 -21.22 -11.26 29.13
CA ILE A 277 -20.14 -10.34 28.76
C ILE A 277 -20.78 -8.97 28.56
N THR A 278 -20.57 -8.06 29.50
CA THR A 278 -21.12 -6.69 29.44
C THR A 278 -20.11 -5.70 28.87
N THR A 279 -18.83 -6.07 28.85
CA THR A 279 -17.75 -5.26 28.26
C THR A 279 -17.76 -5.32 26.73
N GLN A 280 -17.35 -4.22 26.11
CA GLN A 280 -17.14 -4.13 24.67
C GLN A 280 -15.88 -4.87 24.18
N ILE A 281 -15.07 -5.45 25.09
CA ILE A 281 -13.92 -6.31 24.73
C ILE A 281 -14.36 -7.43 23.77
N ALA A 282 -15.59 -7.91 23.89
CA ALA A 282 -16.18 -8.94 23.00
C ALA A 282 -16.11 -8.58 21.50
N HIS A 283 -16.00 -7.30 21.16
CA HIS A 283 -15.94 -6.82 19.78
C HIS A 283 -14.53 -6.37 19.35
N THR A 284 -13.51 -6.73 20.13
CA THR A 284 -12.12 -6.31 19.93
C THR A 284 -11.19 -7.51 19.82
N SER A 285 -9.99 -7.27 19.28
CA SER A 285 -8.90 -8.25 19.26
C SER A 285 -8.40 -8.63 20.67
N LEU A 286 -8.78 -7.89 21.72
CA LEU A 286 -8.40 -8.17 23.11
C LEU A 286 -9.10 -9.43 23.65
N LEU A 287 -10.24 -9.83 23.06
CA LEU A 287 -11.00 -11.00 23.50
C LEU A 287 -10.12 -12.25 23.55
N GLY A 288 -9.19 -12.38 22.61
CA GLY A 288 -8.25 -13.50 22.51
C GLY A 288 -7.11 -13.53 23.54
N SER A 289 -7.06 -12.58 24.48
CA SER A 289 -5.99 -12.55 25.48
C SER A 289 -5.98 -13.82 26.33
N SER A 290 -4.78 -14.28 26.69
CA SER A 290 -4.57 -15.39 27.62
C SER A 290 -5.09 -15.10 29.03
N ASP A 291 -5.23 -13.83 29.39
CA ASP A 291 -5.77 -13.39 30.67
C ASP A 291 -7.29 -13.63 30.79
N LEU A 292 -7.95 -13.92 29.68
CA LEU A 292 -9.39 -14.21 29.63
C LEU A 292 -9.67 -15.72 29.50
N ASP A 293 -8.63 -16.57 29.46
CA ASP A 293 -8.79 -18.03 29.33
C ASP A 293 -9.58 -18.61 30.50
N ALA A 294 -9.45 -18.06 31.71
CA ALA A 294 -10.20 -18.53 32.88
C ALA A 294 -11.73 -18.41 32.72
N PHE A 295 -12.20 -17.44 31.93
CA PHE A 295 -13.62 -17.27 31.63
C PHE A 295 -14.11 -18.23 30.55
N PHE A 296 -13.30 -18.52 29.52
CA PHE A 296 -13.71 -19.34 28.38
C PHE A 296 -13.43 -20.84 28.59
N GLU A 297 -12.24 -21.18 29.08
CA GLU A 297 -11.76 -22.55 29.29
C GLU A 297 -12.01 -23.00 30.73
N ARG A 298 -13.28 -22.93 31.15
CA ARG A 298 -13.72 -23.25 32.51
C ARG A 298 -13.52 -24.73 32.80
N LYS A 299 -12.73 -25.06 33.82
CA LYS A 299 -12.45 -26.45 34.23
C LYS A 299 -12.89 -26.74 35.66
N SER A 300 -13.48 -27.93 35.84
CA SER A 300 -14.06 -28.66 37.00
C SER A 300 -14.63 -27.94 38.25
N ASN A 301 -14.13 -26.76 38.61
CA ASN A 301 -14.48 -26.04 39.84
C ASN A 301 -15.51 -24.91 39.60
N ASP A 302 -15.82 -24.61 38.34
CA ASP A 302 -16.86 -23.63 37.95
C ASP A 302 -18.20 -24.34 37.68
N PRO A 303 -19.37 -23.75 38.05
CA PRO A 303 -20.69 -24.32 37.80
C PRO A 303 -21.01 -24.69 36.34
N MET A 304 -20.31 -24.06 35.38
CA MET A 304 -20.41 -24.32 33.94
C MET A 304 -19.12 -24.92 33.36
N GLY A 305 -18.18 -25.34 34.20
CA GLY A 305 -16.92 -25.92 33.78
C GLY A 305 -17.07 -27.33 33.18
N SER A 306 -16.22 -27.64 32.20
CA SER A 306 -16.09 -28.98 31.62
C SER A 306 -14.75 -29.58 32.01
N ASN A 307 -14.67 -30.91 32.08
CA ASN A 307 -13.39 -31.61 32.23
C ASN A 307 -12.65 -31.75 30.88
N ASP A 308 -13.22 -31.22 29.80
CA ASP A 308 -12.62 -31.21 28.48
C ASP A 308 -11.46 -30.21 28.43
N THR A 309 -10.32 -30.65 27.90
CA THR A 309 -9.13 -29.82 27.73
C THR A 309 -9.02 -29.26 26.32
N THR A 310 -9.98 -29.53 25.44
CA THR A 310 -9.98 -29.04 24.07
C THR A 310 -10.50 -27.60 23.98
N VAL A 311 -9.70 -26.74 23.35
CA VAL A 311 -10.08 -25.36 23.07
C VAL A 311 -10.99 -25.33 21.84
N GLY A 312 -12.12 -24.65 21.94
CA GLY A 312 -13.06 -24.53 20.82
C GLY A 312 -12.43 -23.84 19.60
N GLU A 313 -12.93 -24.14 18.40
CA GLU A 313 -12.40 -23.58 17.14
C GLU A 313 -12.46 -22.04 17.12
N GLN A 314 -13.58 -21.45 17.57
CA GLN A 314 -13.72 -20.00 17.69
C GLN A 314 -12.68 -19.40 18.64
N ARG A 315 -12.49 -19.98 19.83
CA ARG A 315 -11.52 -19.50 20.81
C ARG A 315 -10.09 -19.59 20.28
N THR A 316 -9.79 -20.63 19.51
CA THR A 316 -8.48 -20.78 18.85
C THR A 316 -8.22 -19.64 17.86
N GLN A 317 -9.23 -19.19 17.11
CA GLN A 317 -9.10 -18.03 16.23
C GLN A 317 -8.86 -16.74 17.03
N ASP A 318 -9.59 -16.56 18.13
CA ASP A 318 -9.42 -15.38 19.00
C ASP A 318 -7.99 -15.34 19.58
N ILE A 319 -7.48 -16.45 20.12
CA ILE A 319 -6.12 -16.56 20.67
C ILE A 319 -5.07 -16.28 19.60
N ASN A 320 -5.27 -16.78 18.37
CA ASN A 320 -4.36 -16.52 17.25
C ASN A 320 -4.35 -15.04 16.85
N LEU A 321 -5.50 -14.36 16.87
CA LEU A 321 -5.60 -12.92 16.61
C LEU A 321 -4.85 -12.10 17.67
N ALA A 322 -4.92 -12.52 18.94
CA ALA A 322 -4.23 -11.88 20.05
C ALA A 322 -2.76 -12.32 20.20
N GLY A 323 -2.29 -13.32 19.45
CA GLY A 323 -0.92 -13.84 19.54
C GLY A 323 -0.54 -14.41 20.90
N ASN A 324 -1.50 -14.96 21.66
CA ASN A 324 -1.31 -15.49 23.02
C ASN A 324 -0.64 -14.49 23.99
N ALA A 325 -0.97 -13.19 23.86
CA ALA A 325 -0.43 -12.13 24.69
C ALA A 325 -1.35 -11.79 25.89
N THR A 326 -0.74 -11.24 26.94
CA THR A 326 -1.44 -10.74 28.13
C THR A 326 -2.22 -9.48 27.83
N LEU A 327 -3.23 -9.19 28.63
CA LEU A 327 -4.10 -8.05 28.43
C LEU A 327 -3.33 -6.72 28.53
N GLU A 328 -2.36 -6.64 29.44
CA GLU A 328 -1.49 -5.46 29.58
C GLU A 328 -0.79 -5.12 28.26
N THR A 329 -0.13 -6.11 27.65
CA THR A 329 0.62 -5.95 26.40
C THR A 329 -0.32 -5.62 25.23
N LEU A 330 -1.49 -6.27 25.20
CA LEU A 330 -2.48 -6.06 24.15
C LEU A 330 -3.16 -4.70 24.23
N VAL A 331 -3.44 -4.17 25.42
CA VAL A 331 -4.00 -2.83 25.61
C VAL A 331 -2.97 -1.77 25.20
N GLU A 332 -1.69 -1.93 25.55
CA GLU A 332 -0.63 -1.04 25.07
C GLU A 332 -0.49 -1.10 23.55
N GLY A 333 -0.45 -2.29 22.96
CA GLY A 333 -0.36 -2.51 21.52
C GLY A 333 -1.58 -1.94 20.76
N LEU A 334 -2.79 -2.11 21.31
CA LEU A 334 -4.00 -1.51 20.78
C LEU A 334 -3.92 0.01 20.83
N SER A 335 -3.44 0.58 21.94
CA SER A 335 -3.27 2.03 22.07
C SER A 335 -2.34 2.58 20.98
N TRP A 336 -1.23 1.89 20.71
CA TRP A 336 -0.30 2.22 19.64
C TRP A 336 -0.94 2.12 18.26
N ASN A 337 -1.69 1.03 18.00
CA ASN A 337 -2.42 0.84 16.75
C ASN A 337 -3.44 1.96 16.52
N VAL A 338 -4.24 2.32 17.53
CA VAL A 338 -5.26 3.37 17.45
C VAL A 338 -4.63 4.72 17.14
N THR A 339 -3.53 5.07 17.81
CA THR A 339 -2.81 6.32 17.56
C THR A 339 -2.29 6.38 16.12
N CYS A 340 -1.74 5.27 15.61
CA CYS A 340 -1.31 5.19 14.21
C CYS A 340 -2.49 5.25 13.23
N SER A 341 -3.61 4.60 13.54
CA SER A 341 -4.82 4.55 12.71
C SER A 341 -5.47 5.92 12.52
N PHE A 342 -5.23 6.90 13.39
CA PHE A 342 -5.71 8.26 13.16
C PHE A 342 -5.09 8.93 11.91
N MET A 343 -3.97 8.41 11.41
CA MET A 343 -3.38 8.81 10.12
C MET A 343 -4.20 8.39 8.90
N ASN A 344 -5.19 7.50 9.05
CA ASN A 344 -6.18 7.19 8.01
C ASN A 344 -7.04 8.41 7.65
N SER A 345 -7.31 9.31 8.61
CA SER A 345 -8.15 10.48 8.37
C SER A 345 -7.35 11.74 8.08
N ASN A 346 -7.64 12.38 6.95
CA ASN A 346 -7.10 13.70 6.60
C ASN A 346 -7.56 14.83 7.54
N LEU A 347 -8.65 14.64 8.27
CA LEU A 347 -9.16 15.62 9.23
C LEU A 347 -8.31 15.68 10.50
N LEU A 348 -7.82 14.51 10.95
CA LEU A 348 -7.01 14.36 12.15
C LEU A 348 -5.50 14.48 11.85
N SER A 349 -5.13 14.15 10.62
CA SER A 349 -3.74 14.07 10.18
C SER A 349 -3.53 14.93 8.94
N PRO A 350 -3.31 16.25 9.10
CA PRO A 350 -3.08 17.14 7.97
C PRO A 350 -1.83 16.74 7.18
N TYR A 351 -1.80 17.13 5.92
CA TYR A 351 -0.68 16.82 5.04
C TYR A 351 0.57 17.61 5.41
N ARG A 352 1.70 16.91 5.52
CA ARG A 352 3.03 17.47 5.67
C ARG A 352 3.88 17.10 4.45
N ASN A 353 4.56 18.09 3.87
CA ASN A 353 5.45 17.84 2.74
C ASN A 353 6.77 17.22 3.25
N THR A 354 7.07 15.99 2.86
CA THR A 354 8.27 15.26 3.26
C THR A 354 8.93 14.56 2.07
N SER A 355 10.23 14.29 2.20
CA SER A 355 10.98 13.53 1.20
C SER A 355 10.65 12.04 1.33
N ILE A 356 10.08 11.46 0.29
CA ILE A 356 9.71 10.05 0.19
C ILE A 356 10.60 9.32 -0.82
N LEU A 357 10.79 8.02 -0.61
CA LEU A 357 11.43 7.12 -1.58
C LEU A 357 10.34 6.50 -2.45
N SER A 358 10.21 6.96 -3.68
CA SER A 358 9.27 6.40 -4.67
C SER A 358 9.95 5.31 -5.46
N THR A 359 9.32 4.13 -5.56
CA THR A 359 9.81 3.03 -6.39
C THR A 359 8.95 2.94 -7.64
N THR A 360 9.49 3.35 -8.78
CA THR A 360 8.79 3.28 -10.06
C THR A 360 9.32 2.13 -10.91
N SER A 361 8.41 1.36 -11.51
CA SER A 361 8.75 0.37 -12.52
C SER A 361 9.13 1.09 -13.81
N ILE A 362 10.38 0.90 -14.25
CA ILE A 362 10.89 1.41 -15.51
C ILE A 362 11.28 0.26 -16.41
N ASN A 363 11.13 0.46 -17.70
CA ASN A 363 11.58 -0.48 -18.71
C ASN A 363 13.00 -0.07 -19.13
N ILE A 364 13.98 -0.92 -18.85
CA ILE A 364 15.35 -0.72 -19.34
C ILE A 364 15.51 -1.52 -20.62
N TYR A 365 15.98 -0.85 -21.67
CA TYR A 365 16.31 -1.48 -22.93
C TYR A 365 17.69 -2.12 -22.80
N ALA A 366 17.73 -3.45 -22.77
CA ALA A 366 18.97 -4.21 -22.77
C ALA A 366 19.30 -4.64 -24.19
N TYR A 367 20.58 -4.54 -24.55
CA TYR A 367 21.07 -4.85 -25.89
C TYR A 367 22.12 -5.97 -25.84
N HIS A 368 21.97 -6.99 -26.70
CA HIS A 368 22.96 -8.08 -26.78
C HIS A 368 24.03 -7.79 -27.87
N SER A 369 25.14 -7.16 -27.46
CA SER A 369 26.24 -6.66 -28.31
C SER A 369 26.77 -7.69 -29.33
N SER A 370 26.93 -8.95 -28.92
CA SER A 370 27.42 -10.06 -29.75
C SER A 370 26.53 -10.32 -30.97
N THR A 371 25.21 -10.33 -30.77
CA THR A 371 24.24 -10.59 -31.83
C THR A 371 24.09 -9.42 -32.81
N LEU A 372 24.31 -8.16 -32.37
CA LEU A 372 24.46 -7.02 -33.32
C LEU A 372 25.64 -7.30 -34.23
N LEU A 373 26.78 -7.57 -33.62
CA LEU A 373 28.05 -7.53 -34.30
C LEU A 373 28.14 -8.69 -35.28
N LEU A 374 27.54 -9.83 -34.93
CA LEU A 374 27.44 -10.98 -35.80
C LEU A 374 26.50 -10.73 -36.99
N SER A 375 25.31 -10.18 -36.78
CA SER A 375 24.34 -9.93 -37.86
C SER A 375 24.79 -8.82 -38.81
N TYR A 376 25.17 -7.67 -38.28
CA TYR A 376 25.67 -6.55 -39.08
C TYR A 376 27.06 -6.83 -39.67
N GLY A 377 27.93 -7.53 -38.92
CA GLY A 377 29.25 -7.94 -39.42
C GLY A 377 29.16 -8.88 -40.61
N LEU A 378 28.27 -9.89 -40.56
CA LEU A 378 28.03 -10.79 -41.70
C LEU A 378 27.46 -10.05 -42.91
N ALA A 379 26.53 -9.11 -42.71
CA ALA A 379 25.95 -8.30 -43.78
C ALA A 379 27.01 -7.41 -44.46
N ILE A 380 27.84 -6.73 -43.67
CA ILE A 380 28.94 -5.89 -44.17
C ILE A 380 29.97 -6.75 -44.91
N LEU A 381 30.31 -7.93 -44.38
CA LEU A 381 31.24 -8.87 -45.02
C LEU A 381 30.71 -9.36 -46.37
N ALA A 382 29.43 -9.74 -46.45
CA ALA A 382 28.80 -10.15 -47.71
C ALA A 382 28.77 -9.00 -48.74
N ALA A 383 28.46 -7.77 -48.30
CA ALA A 383 28.50 -6.58 -49.16
C ALA A 383 29.93 -6.27 -49.64
N LEU A 384 30.94 -6.42 -48.78
CA LEU A 384 32.35 -6.29 -49.15
C LEU A 384 32.76 -7.33 -50.19
N ILE A 385 32.39 -8.59 -50.02
CA ILE A 385 32.66 -9.65 -51.01
C ILE A 385 32.00 -9.32 -52.34
N ALA A 386 30.73 -8.88 -52.35
CA ALA A 386 30.04 -8.50 -53.58
C ALA A 386 30.72 -7.33 -54.30
N ASN A 387 31.13 -6.29 -53.56
CA ASN A 387 31.86 -5.15 -54.11
C ASN A 387 33.26 -5.55 -54.60
N ALA A 388 33.96 -6.43 -53.89
CA ALA A 388 35.26 -6.94 -54.29
C ALA A 388 35.17 -7.80 -55.55
N LEU A 389 34.16 -8.67 -55.66
CA LEU A 389 33.87 -9.43 -56.88
C LEU A 389 33.53 -8.49 -58.05
N GLY A 390 32.73 -7.45 -57.79
CA GLY A 390 32.44 -6.41 -58.79
C GLY A 390 33.70 -5.68 -59.26
N ALA A 391 34.55 -5.24 -58.33
CA ALA A 391 35.82 -4.57 -58.63
C ALA A 391 36.80 -5.51 -59.36
N TYR A 392 36.86 -6.77 -58.97
CA TYR A 392 37.68 -7.79 -59.63
C TYR A 392 37.20 -8.06 -61.05
N ALA A 393 35.88 -8.16 -61.26
CA ALA A 393 35.28 -8.26 -62.59
C ALA A 393 35.59 -7.02 -63.44
N TYR A 394 35.59 -5.82 -62.86
CA TYR A 394 36.03 -4.61 -63.55
C TYR A 394 37.52 -4.66 -63.92
N HIS A 395 38.37 -5.16 -63.03
CA HIS A 395 39.81 -5.25 -63.26
C HIS A 395 40.17 -6.24 -64.37
N ILE A 396 39.59 -7.45 -64.38
CA ILE A 396 39.84 -8.45 -65.43
C ILE A 396 39.28 -7.99 -66.77
N ASN A 397 38.04 -7.48 -66.78
CA ASN A 397 37.40 -7.12 -68.03
C ASN A 397 37.97 -5.81 -68.60
N GLY A 398 38.61 -4.98 -67.77
CA GLY A 398 39.26 -3.71 -68.12
C GLY A 398 38.32 -2.70 -68.79
N ARG A 399 37.00 -2.92 -68.67
CA ARG A 399 35.96 -2.30 -69.50
C ARG A 399 34.68 -2.12 -68.68
N SER A 400 34.05 -0.96 -68.83
CA SER A 400 32.73 -0.66 -68.26
C SER A 400 31.68 -0.66 -69.36
N HIS A 401 30.54 -1.31 -69.09
CA HIS A 401 29.38 -1.38 -69.98
C HIS A 401 28.23 -0.57 -69.38
N ASN A 402 27.67 0.38 -70.12
CA ASN A 402 26.51 1.17 -69.69
C ASN A 402 25.25 0.70 -70.42
N LYS A 403 24.07 0.92 -69.82
CA LYS A 403 22.75 0.64 -70.42
C LYS A 403 22.30 1.71 -71.43
N SER A 404 23.17 2.68 -71.77
CA SER A 404 22.86 3.69 -72.78
C SER A 404 22.51 3.03 -74.12
N PHE A 405 21.49 3.55 -74.80
CA PHE A 405 21.02 3.04 -76.10
C PHE A 405 22.18 2.82 -77.09
N SER A 406 23.14 3.75 -77.15
CA SER A 406 24.32 3.65 -78.02
C SER A 406 25.24 2.46 -77.69
N ALA A 407 25.33 2.05 -76.42
CA ALA A 407 26.12 0.88 -76.02
C ALA A 407 25.42 -0.44 -76.34
N ILE A 408 24.08 -0.47 -76.26
CA ILE A 408 23.24 -1.59 -76.70
C ILE A 408 23.33 -1.73 -78.23
N LEU A 409 23.18 -0.62 -78.96
CA LEU A 409 23.29 -0.58 -80.43
C LEU A 409 24.69 -0.93 -80.94
N ALA A 410 25.75 -0.59 -80.19
CA ALA A 410 27.12 -1.00 -80.51
C ALA A 410 27.41 -2.48 -80.22
N ALA A 411 26.54 -3.16 -79.46
CA ALA A 411 26.66 -4.59 -79.15
C ALA A 411 25.84 -5.48 -80.11
N THR A 412 24.84 -4.92 -80.81
CA THR A 412 24.03 -5.65 -81.80
C THR A 412 24.82 -5.97 -83.07
N ARG A 413 24.66 -7.20 -83.60
CA ARG A 413 25.40 -7.73 -84.76
C ARG A 413 24.60 -7.57 -86.05
N ASP A 414 24.62 -6.39 -86.62
CA ASP A 414 24.15 -6.15 -87.99
C ASP A 414 25.34 -5.83 -88.90
N THR A 415 25.33 -6.36 -90.12
CA THR A 415 26.46 -6.30 -91.07
C THR A 415 26.68 -4.89 -91.60
N GLU A 416 25.62 -4.09 -91.78
CA GLU A 416 25.74 -2.67 -92.15
C GLU A 416 26.37 -1.84 -91.01
N PHE A 417 26.01 -2.11 -89.75
CA PHE A 417 26.60 -1.44 -88.58
C PHE A 417 28.04 -1.87 -88.30
N GLY A 418 28.41 -3.10 -88.63
CA GLY A 418 29.77 -3.63 -88.47
C GLY A 418 30.81 -2.88 -89.30
N ASN A 419 30.42 -2.30 -90.44
CA ASN A 419 31.30 -1.45 -91.26
C ASN A 419 31.50 -0.06 -90.65
N LEU A 420 30.52 0.44 -89.89
CA LEU A 420 30.58 1.74 -89.20
C LEU A 420 31.32 1.66 -87.85
N LEU A 421 31.31 0.50 -87.20
CA LEU A 421 31.94 0.28 -85.89
C LEU A 421 32.98 -0.86 -86.00
N PRO A 422 34.30 -0.57 -86.03
CA PRO A 422 35.30 -1.62 -86.06
C PRO A 422 35.15 -2.50 -84.81
N GLY A 423 35.36 -3.81 -84.97
CA GLY A 423 35.07 -4.82 -83.94
C GLY A 423 35.71 -4.59 -82.56
N SER A 424 36.67 -3.68 -82.46
CA SER A 424 37.29 -3.23 -81.22
C SER A 424 36.38 -2.39 -80.31
N VAL A 425 35.27 -1.82 -80.80
CA VAL A 425 34.40 -0.85 -80.09
C VAL A 425 33.10 -1.48 -79.52
N ARG A 426 32.91 -2.80 -79.63
CA ARG A 426 31.67 -3.50 -79.19
C ARG A 426 31.29 -3.22 -77.72
N GLY A 427 30.27 -2.38 -77.53
CA GLY A 427 29.66 -2.07 -76.22
C GLY A 427 30.57 -1.40 -75.20
N LYS A 428 31.77 -0.92 -75.57
CA LYS A 428 32.77 -0.37 -74.62
C LYS A 428 32.60 1.13 -74.40
N ILE A 429 32.89 1.60 -73.18
CA ILE A 429 32.96 3.03 -72.82
C ILE A 429 34.36 3.37 -72.29
N PRO A 430 34.88 4.59 -72.57
CA PRO A 430 34.26 5.65 -73.35
C PRO A 430 34.18 5.33 -74.84
N LEU A 431 33.01 5.58 -75.43
CA LEU A 431 32.80 5.48 -76.87
C LEU A 431 33.60 6.62 -77.53
N PRO A 432 34.35 6.36 -78.61
CA PRO A 432 35.13 7.41 -79.25
C PRO A 432 34.22 8.51 -79.81
N HIS A 433 34.65 9.76 -79.71
CA HIS A 433 33.82 10.95 -79.98
C HIS A 433 33.12 10.96 -81.36
N TRP A 434 33.69 10.27 -82.35
CA TRP A 434 33.09 10.15 -83.67
C TRP A 434 31.82 9.28 -83.68
N VAL A 435 31.72 8.27 -82.81
CA VAL A 435 30.50 7.46 -82.65
C VAL A 435 29.40 8.28 -82.00
N LEU A 436 29.74 9.05 -80.96
CA LEU A 436 28.80 9.93 -80.25
C LEU A 436 28.21 11.05 -81.13
N ARG A 437 28.93 11.48 -82.17
CA ARG A 437 28.48 12.52 -83.11
C ARG A 437 27.76 11.99 -84.35
N THR A 438 27.73 10.67 -84.56
CA THR A 438 27.11 10.09 -85.75
C THR A 438 25.59 10.09 -85.56
N GLN A 439 24.88 10.82 -86.41
CA GLN A 439 23.42 10.78 -86.47
C GLN A 439 22.98 9.69 -87.45
N LEU A 440 22.13 8.79 -86.97
CA LEU A 440 21.52 7.75 -87.79
C LEU A 440 20.19 8.27 -88.30
N ARG A 441 20.02 8.27 -89.62
CA ARG A 441 18.74 8.55 -90.26
C ARG A 441 18.23 7.27 -90.89
N PHE A 442 17.04 6.85 -90.47
CA PHE A 442 16.28 5.82 -91.14
C PHE A 442 15.68 6.45 -92.41
N VAL A 443 15.97 5.86 -93.56
CA VAL A 443 15.47 6.33 -94.85
C VAL A 443 14.66 5.19 -95.49
N ASP A 444 13.44 5.50 -95.91
CA ASP A 444 12.62 4.64 -96.75
C ASP A 444 13.21 4.66 -98.17
N VAL A 445 13.57 3.51 -98.71
CA VAL A 445 14.09 3.41 -100.08
C VAL A 445 13.10 2.60 -100.91
N ASP A 446 12.50 3.26 -101.90
CA ASP A 446 11.66 2.61 -102.91
C ASP A 446 12.55 1.88 -103.93
N GLY A 447 12.53 0.54 -103.93
CA GLY A 447 13.07 -0.26 -105.02
C GLY A 447 13.95 -1.44 -104.62
N GLY A 448 13.35 -2.47 -104.04
CA GLY A 448 14.05 -3.71 -103.67
C GLY A 448 13.15 -4.88 -103.30
N GLY A 449 12.02 -5.06 -103.99
CA GLY A 449 11.21 -6.28 -103.88
C GLY A 449 11.60 -7.27 -104.97
N VAL A 450 12.04 -8.46 -104.59
CA VAL A 450 12.11 -9.62 -105.50
C VAL A 450 10.67 -10.11 -105.69
N ASP A 451 10.18 -10.03 -106.93
CA ASP A 451 8.87 -10.56 -107.32
C ASP A 451 8.88 -12.09 -107.23
N GLU A 452 8.07 -12.65 -106.34
CA GLU A 452 7.43 -13.96 -106.55
C GLU A 452 6.09 -13.69 -107.27
N GLN A 453 6.08 -13.75 -108.60
CA GLN A 453 4.86 -13.89 -109.37
C GLN A 453 5.02 -14.97 -110.45
N GLY A 454 4.54 -16.16 -110.11
CA GLY A 454 3.65 -16.85 -111.02
C GLY A 454 2.32 -16.10 -111.08
N MET A 455 1.90 -15.76 -112.30
CA MET A 455 0.53 -15.47 -112.74
C MET A 455 -0.09 -14.10 -112.40
N ALA A 456 0.04 -13.21 -113.39
CA ALA A 456 -1.00 -12.41 -114.05
C ALA A 456 -1.97 -11.53 -113.21
N HIS A 457 -1.75 -10.22 -113.37
CA HIS A 457 -2.71 -9.11 -113.30
C HIS A 457 -3.37 -8.75 -111.95
N GLY A 458 -2.74 -7.82 -111.22
CA GLY A 458 -3.41 -7.00 -110.21
C GLY A 458 -2.48 -6.13 -109.34
N LYS A 459 -2.28 -4.86 -109.73
CA LYS A 459 -1.75 -3.69 -108.96
C LYS A 459 -0.74 -3.95 -107.81
N ASN A 460 0.53 -3.71 -108.13
CA ASN A 460 1.68 -3.59 -107.21
C ASN A 460 1.49 -2.58 -106.08
N ARG A 461 1.66 -3.02 -104.83
CA ARG A 461 2.05 -2.20 -103.68
C ARG A 461 3.24 -2.89 -103.01
N GLY A 462 4.45 -2.35 -103.22
CA GLY A 462 5.70 -2.89 -102.67
C GLY A 462 5.80 -2.78 -101.15
N GLY A 463 6.40 -3.81 -100.53
CA GLY A 463 6.78 -3.85 -99.12
C GLY A 463 8.00 -2.97 -98.82
N ARG A 464 8.12 -2.53 -97.57
CA ARG A 464 9.10 -1.53 -97.11
C ARG A 464 10.33 -2.18 -96.51
N GLU A 465 11.51 -1.77 -96.95
CA GLU A 465 12.79 -2.11 -96.33
C GLU A 465 13.43 -0.82 -95.78
N PHE A 466 13.87 -0.86 -94.52
CA PHE A 466 14.45 0.30 -93.85
C PHE A 466 15.97 0.27 -93.99
N ARG A 467 16.55 1.32 -94.57
CA ARG A 467 18.01 1.46 -94.69
C ARG A 467 18.52 2.57 -93.79
N ILE A 468 19.68 2.36 -93.17
CA ILE A 468 20.26 3.29 -92.20
C ILE A 468 21.48 3.98 -92.82
N VAL A 469 21.41 5.30 -92.98
CA VAL A 469 22.52 6.08 -93.55
C VAL A 469 23.20 6.84 -92.42
N GLY A 470 24.45 6.47 -92.12
CA GLY A 470 25.30 7.21 -91.18
C GLY A 470 25.92 8.43 -91.84
N ARG A 471 25.59 9.64 -91.38
CA ARG A 471 26.21 10.88 -91.86
C ARG A 471 27.26 11.34 -90.86
N ARG A 472 28.55 11.29 -91.25
CA ARG A 472 29.63 11.97 -90.51
C ARG A 472 29.50 13.47 -90.76
N ARG A 473 29.54 14.26 -89.70
CA ARG A 473 29.63 15.72 -89.79
C ARG A 473 31.06 16.15 -90.06
#